data_AF-A7S6D1-F1
#
_entry.id   AF-A7S6D1-F1
#
_cell.length_a   1.000
_cell.length_b   1.000
_cell.length_c   1.000
_cell.angle_alpha   90.00
_cell.angle_beta   90.00
_cell.angle_gamma   90.00
#
_symmetry.space_group_name_H-M   'P 1'
#
loop_
_entity.id
_entity.type
_entity.pdbx_description
1 polymer ?
#
loop_
_entity_poly.entity_id
_entity_poly.type
_entity_poly.pdbx_seq_one_letter_code
_entity_poly.pdbx_strand_id
1 'polypeptide(L)'
;MYLTDFSALLAMLLFIMYRTGRGGSPVTSRPGSKLINHVIASFQSNSFIQCIQACMGTPDCYSYNQYPGAGLCELNSATHLSHPWDVVSDPDGSYMIYNLRPYRCSYSLCQEDEMCEVKPDGMTYTCRVKRFNIYVRSETFDDPSRLESGSESRITVDGQESFNNAGRGWTIVVFHMNGTFHSKSGPFDTRGSSSHAKAMAEYLTNLPNNTLVIATVEVTADLAGLAESALRSIGARDPVTPGYREAWCIVGYKGGNRPWIRQEHSTTDITEISVTVP
;
A
#
# COMPACT_ATOMS: atom_id res chain seq x y z
N MET A 1 -34.16 -0.61 -57.50
CA MET A 1 -34.48 0.17 -56.28
C MET A 1 -33.90 -0.59 -55.10
N TYR A 2 -32.64 -0.32 -54.74
CA TYR A 2 -31.96 -1.00 -53.64
C TYR A 2 -32.24 -0.22 -52.36
N LEU A 3 -33.07 -0.79 -51.48
CA LEU A 3 -33.26 -0.32 -50.12
C LEU A 3 -32.02 -0.72 -49.31
N THR A 4 -31.14 0.24 -49.03
CA THR A 4 -30.01 0.04 -48.13
C THR A 4 -30.54 -0.09 -46.70
N ASP A 5 -30.21 -1.20 -46.06
CA ASP A 5 -30.65 -1.56 -44.72
C ASP A 5 -29.99 -0.67 -43.65
N PHE A 6 -30.69 0.41 -43.26
CA PHE A 6 -30.23 1.37 -42.24
C PHE A 6 -30.12 0.75 -40.83
N SER A 7 -30.67 -0.45 -40.61
CA SER A 7 -30.65 -1.10 -39.29
C SER A 7 -29.24 -1.51 -38.87
N ALA A 8 -28.40 -1.96 -39.81
CA ALA A 8 -27.03 -2.39 -39.53
C ALA A 8 -26.11 -1.20 -39.18
N LEU A 9 -26.31 -0.05 -39.81
CA LEU A 9 -25.55 1.18 -39.54
C LEU A 9 -25.90 1.76 -38.16
N LEU A 10 -27.18 1.76 -37.79
CA LEU A 10 -27.62 2.21 -36.47
C LEU A 10 -27.12 1.26 -35.36
N ALA A 11 -27.15 -0.05 -35.60
CA ALA A 11 -26.61 -1.05 -34.68
C ALA A 11 -25.09 -0.92 -34.49
N MET A 12 -24.33 -0.65 -35.55
CA MET A 12 -22.89 -0.40 -35.44
C MET A 12 -22.58 0.92 -34.71
N LEU A 13 -23.33 1.99 -34.96
CA LEU A 13 -23.18 3.26 -34.24
C LEU A 13 -23.50 3.11 -32.74
N LEU A 14 -24.54 2.34 -32.39
CA LEU A 14 -24.86 2.01 -31.01
C LEU A 14 -23.79 1.12 -30.35
N PHE A 15 -23.18 0.20 -31.10
CA PHE A 15 -22.06 -0.63 -30.61
C PHE A 15 -20.78 0.17 -30.36
N ILE A 16 -20.49 1.16 -31.22
CA ILE A 16 -19.36 2.09 -31.06
C ILE A 16 -19.59 2.98 -29.83
N MET A 17 -20.81 3.54 -29.67
CA MET A 17 -21.21 4.34 -28.50
C MET A 17 -21.14 3.53 -27.19
N TYR A 18 -21.50 2.24 -27.23
CA TYR A 18 -21.40 1.33 -26.08
C TYR A 18 -19.93 1.02 -25.71
N ARG A 19 -19.02 0.92 -26.70
CA ARG A 19 -17.59 0.72 -26.44
C ARG A 19 -16.87 1.97 -25.95
N THR A 20 -17.33 3.17 -26.32
CA THR A 20 -16.77 4.44 -25.82
C THR A 20 -17.30 4.86 -24.44
N GLY A 21 -18.33 4.19 -23.92
CA GLY A 21 -19.01 4.54 -22.66
C GLY A 21 -18.47 3.91 -21.38
N ARG A 22 -17.34 3.18 -21.42
CA ARG A 22 -16.74 2.49 -20.24
C ARG A 22 -15.37 3.06 -19.83
N GLY A 23 -15.12 4.34 -20.06
CA GLY A 23 -14.13 5.08 -19.28
C GLY A 23 -14.88 5.87 -18.22
N GLY A 24 -14.95 5.38 -16.98
CA GLY A 24 -15.38 6.24 -15.88
C GLY A 24 -14.47 7.47 -15.88
N SER A 25 -15.06 8.68 -15.88
CA SER A 25 -14.26 9.90 -15.74
C SER A 25 -13.32 9.73 -14.54
N PRO A 26 -12.03 10.10 -14.66
CA PRO A 26 -11.11 10.00 -13.54
C PRO A 26 -11.73 10.72 -12.34
N VAL A 27 -11.71 10.09 -11.18
CA VAL A 27 -12.26 10.70 -9.95
C VAL A 27 -11.41 11.93 -9.62
N THR A 28 -11.95 13.12 -9.88
CA THR A 28 -11.19 14.38 -9.76
C THR A 28 -11.11 14.88 -8.32
N SER A 29 -11.98 14.39 -7.43
CA SER A 29 -11.95 14.69 -6.00
C SER A 29 -12.37 13.49 -5.16
N ARG A 30 -11.78 13.35 -3.96
CA ARG A 30 -12.07 12.29 -3.00
C ARG A 30 -12.14 12.89 -1.58
N PRO A 31 -13.33 13.29 -1.11
CA PRO A 31 -13.52 13.71 0.29
C PRO A 31 -13.18 12.59 1.26
N GLY A 32 -12.69 12.93 2.45
CA GLY A 32 -12.29 11.95 3.47
C GLY A 32 -10.97 11.24 3.12
N SER A 33 -10.13 11.85 2.29
CA SER A 33 -8.86 11.26 1.89
C SER A 33 -7.79 12.31 1.56
N LYS A 34 -6.54 11.87 1.55
CA LYS A 34 -5.38 12.64 1.12
C LYS A 34 -4.41 11.78 0.32
N LEU A 35 -3.58 12.41 -0.49
CA LEU A 35 -2.40 11.78 -1.07
C LEU A 35 -1.19 12.04 -0.16
N ILE A 36 -0.51 10.99 0.28
CA ILE A 36 0.72 11.07 1.10
C ILE A 36 1.97 10.92 0.23
N ASN A 37 3.17 11.14 0.81
CA ASN A 37 4.48 10.93 0.17
C ASN A 37 4.83 11.80 -1.04
N HIS A 38 3.86 12.55 -1.57
CA HIS A 38 4.00 13.39 -2.77
C HIS A 38 3.87 14.89 -2.49
N VAL A 39 3.72 15.29 -1.22
CA VAL A 39 3.57 16.69 -0.81
C VAL A 39 4.85 17.46 -1.09
N ILE A 40 4.76 18.49 -1.95
CA ILE A 40 5.87 19.35 -2.35
C ILE A 40 5.84 20.74 -1.70
N ALA A 41 4.67 21.17 -1.21
CA ALA A 41 4.52 22.42 -0.49
C ALA A 41 3.27 22.37 0.39
N SER A 42 3.33 23.01 1.56
CA SER A 42 2.19 23.15 2.47
C SER A 42 2.07 24.59 2.92
N PHE A 43 0.86 25.12 3.00
CA PHE A 43 0.61 26.49 3.46
C PHE A 43 -0.76 26.65 4.09
N GLN A 44 -0.88 27.67 4.94
CA GLN A 44 -2.13 27.99 5.62
C GLN A 44 -3.08 28.70 4.65
N SER A 45 -4.21 28.06 4.36
CA SER A 45 -5.32 28.66 3.63
C SER A 45 -6.64 27.93 3.91
N ASN A 46 -7.66 28.70 4.29
CA ASN A 46 -9.06 28.25 4.32
C ASN A 46 -9.74 28.35 2.94
N SER A 47 -9.04 28.90 1.93
CA SER A 47 -9.63 29.23 0.63
C SER A 47 -9.31 28.17 -0.41
N PHE A 48 -10.37 27.54 -0.92
CA PHE A 48 -10.28 26.62 -2.05
C PHE A 48 -9.59 27.24 -3.27
N ILE A 49 -9.90 28.51 -3.57
CA ILE A 49 -9.33 29.22 -4.72
C ILE A 49 -7.83 29.45 -4.54
N GLN A 50 -7.37 29.78 -3.34
CA GLN A 50 -5.93 29.97 -3.09
C GLN A 50 -5.17 28.65 -3.25
N CYS A 51 -5.75 27.51 -2.85
CA CYS A 51 -5.17 26.19 -3.05
C CYS A 51 -4.98 25.87 -4.54
N ILE A 52 -6.00 26.15 -5.36
CA ILE A 52 -5.91 26.03 -6.83
C ILE A 52 -4.86 26.97 -7.43
N GLN A 53 -4.86 28.24 -7.02
CA GLN A 53 -3.93 29.24 -7.55
C GLN A 53 -2.48 28.89 -7.21
N ALA A 54 -2.22 28.37 -6.01
CA ALA A 54 -0.90 27.92 -5.62
C ALA A 54 -0.45 26.71 -6.45
N CYS A 55 -1.33 25.74 -6.70
CA CYS A 55 -1.02 24.61 -7.58
C CYS A 55 -0.73 25.06 -9.02
N MET A 56 -1.56 25.99 -9.54
CA MET A 56 -1.35 26.61 -10.85
C MET A 56 0.03 27.27 -10.96
N GLY A 57 0.45 28.01 -9.92
CA GLY A 57 1.74 28.69 -9.84
C GLY A 57 2.94 27.78 -9.56
N THR A 58 2.71 26.50 -9.24
CA THR A 58 3.76 25.53 -8.91
C THR A 58 3.93 24.55 -10.08
N PRO A 59 5.02 24.61 -10.87
CA PRO A 59 5.20 23.81 -12.10
C PRO A 59 5.14 22.29 -11.94
N ASP A 60 5.39 21.76 -10.73
CA ASP A 60 5.34 20.32 -10.45
C ASP A 60 4.08 19.91 -9.67
N CYS A 61 3.11 20.80 -9.45
CA CYS A 61 1.85 20.44 -8.79
C CYS A 61 0.81 19.83 -9.74
N TYR A 62 0.31 18.64 -9.42
CA TYR A 62 -0.69 17.91 -10.22
C TYR A 62 -1.94 17.53 -9.43
N SER A 63 -1.87 17.53 -8.11
CA SER A 63 -3.03 17.41 -7.22
C SER A 63 -2.76 18.13 -5.91
N TYR A 64 -3.74 18.21 -5.02
CA TYR A 64 -3.58 18.84 -3.71
C TYR A 64 -4.50 18.18 -2.68
N ASN A 65 -4.08 18.20 -1.42
CA ASN A 65 -4.91 17.87 -0.26
C ASN A 65 -5.42 19.17 0.34
N GLN A 66 -6.71 19.25 0.62
CA GLN A 66 -7.31 20.40 1.27
C GLN A 66 -7.91 19.99 2.61
N TYR A 67 -7.67 20.79 3.64
CA TYR A 67 -8.23 20.61 4.98
C TYR A 67 -8.95 21.89 5.40
N PRO A 68 -10.23 22.09 5.01
CA PRO A 68 -10.96 23.32 5.29
C PRO A 68 -11.08 23.63 6.80
N GLY A 69 -11.19 22.59 7.65
CA GLY A 69 -11.30 22.76 9.10
C GLY A 69 -9.99 23.18 9.78
N ALA A 70 -8.85 22.73 9.24
CA ALA A 70 -7.52 23.07 9.75
C ALA A 70 -6.88 24.28 9.05
N GLY A 71 -7.50 24.77 7.96
CA GLY A 71 -6.96 25.83 7.15
C GLY A 71 -5.65 25.48 6.47
N LEU A 72 -5.52 24.26 5.99
CA LEU A 72 -4.29 23.76 5.37
C LEU A 72 -4.53 23.36 3.91
N CYS A 73 -3.59 23.70 3.04
CA CYS A 73 -3.48 23.19 1.68
C CYS A 73 -2.10 22.57 1.50
N GLU A 74 -2.06 21.35 0.95
CA GLU A 74 -0.84 20.63 0.60
C GLU A 74 -0.84 20.37 -0.91
N LEU A 75 0.17 20.85 -1.62
CA LEU A 75 0.36 20.62 -3.04
C LEU A 75 1.12 19.32 -3.26
N ASN A 76 0.73 18.54 -4.27
CA ASN A 76 1.31 17.23 -4.56
C ASN A 76 1.91 17.14 -5.96
N SER A 77 3.03 16.41 -6.08
CA SER A 77 3.75 16.14 -7.33
C SER A 77 3.24 14.94 -8.14
N ALA A 78 2.25 14.23 -7.61
CA ALA A 78 1.68 13.04 -8.24
C ALA A 78 0.16 13.12 -8.25
N THR A 79 -0.50 12.12 -8.85
CA THR A 79 -1.94 11.94 -8.72
C THR A 79 -2.28 10.50 -8.32
N HIS A 80 -3.52 10.26 -7.92
CA HIS A 80 -4.04 8.92 -7.67
C HIS A 80 -4.02 8.01 -8.91
N LEU A 81 -3.78 8.54 -10.11
CA LEU A 81 -3.65 7.72 -11.32
C LEU A 81 -2.27 7.06 -11.38
N SER A 82 -1.23 7.84 -11.09
CA SER A 82 0.16 7.36 -10.99
C SER A 82 0.45 6.60 -9.70
N HIS A 83 -0.19 7.00 -8.60
CA HIS A 83 0.07 6.55 -7.24
C HIS A 83 -1.26 6.27 -6.51
N PRO A 84 -2.10 5.34 -7.00
CA PRO A 84 -3.43 5.09 -6.44
C PRO A 84 -3.40 4.63 -4.97
N TRP A 85 -2.28 4.08 -4.53
CA TRP A 85 -2.07 3.47 -3.22
C TRP A 85 -1.67 4.49 -2.15
N ASP A 86 -1.09 5.62 -2.55
CA ASP A 86 -0.74 6.71 -1.65
C ASP A 86 -1.97 7.56 -1.29
N VAL A 87 -3.16 7.21 -1.81
CA VAL A 87 -4.43 7.83 -1.39
C VAL A 87 -4.94 7.10 -0.16
N VAL A 88 -4.88 7.78 0.97
CA VAL A 88 -5.19 7.20 2.29
C VAL A 88 -6.41 7.91 2.87
N SER A 89 -7.15 7.21 3.73
CA SER A 89 -8.27 7.80 4.45
C SER A 89 -7.78 8.90 5.40
N ASP A 90 -8.43 10.05 5.32
CA ASP A 90 -8.21 11.18 6.22
C ASP A 90 -9.54 11.94 6.34
N PRO A 91 -10.27 11.78 7.46
CA PRO A 91 -11.60 12.36 7.62
C PRO A 91 -11.67 13.87 7.43
N ASP A 92 -10.57 14.57 7.71
CA ASP A 92 -10.49 16.03 7.64
C ASP A 92 -9.98 16.53 6.28
N GLY A 93 -9.42 15.62 5.48
CA GLY A 93 -8.83 15.89 4.17
C GLY A 93 -9.78 15.70 2.99
N SER A 94 -9.57 16.49 1.94
CA SER A 94 -10.17 16.31 0.63
C SER A 94 -9.08 16.36 -0.44
N TYR A 95 -8.80 15.20 -1.04
CA TYR A 95 -7.87 15.04 -2.15
C TYR A 95 -8.49 15.53 -3.46
N MET A 96 -7.74 16.28 -4.28
CA MET A 96 -8.24 16.84 -5.55
C MET A 96 -7.17 16.90 -6.64
N ILE A 97 -7.49 16.49 -7.87
CA ILE A 97 -6.63 16.65 -9.06
C ILE A 97 -6.70 18.09 -9.59
N TYR A 98 -5.56 18.64 -10.01
CA TYR A 98 -5.50 19.88 -10.77
C TYR A 98 -5.71 19.63 -12.27
N ASN A 99 -6.98 19.67 -12.70
CA ASN A 99 -7.39 19.26 -14.05
C ASN A 99 -6.92 20.17 -15.21
N LEU A 100 -6.35 21.35 -14.91
CA LEU A 100 -5.89 22.28 -15.96
C LEU A 100 -4.47 21.98 -16.43
N ARG A 101 -3.74 21.09 -15.74
CA ARG A 101 -2.43 20.61 -16.19
C ARG A 101 -2.58 19.20 -16.78
N PRO A 102 -2.05 18.94 -17.99
CA PRO A 102 -1.99 17.58 -18.51
C PRO A 102 -1.26 16.67 -17.52
N TYR A 103 -1.84 15.52 -17.24
CA TYR A 103 -1.23 14.45 -16.47
C TYR A 103 -1.50 13.12 -17.17
N ARG A 104 -0.56 12.71 -18.03
CA ARG A 104 -0.71 11.47 -18.81
C ARG A 104 -0.35 10.21 -18.04
N CYS A 105 0.30 10.37 -16.89
CA CYS A 105 0.88 9.28 -16.15
C CYS A 105 -0.18 8.50 -15.37
N SER A 106 -0.23 7.18 -15.58
CA SER A 106 -1.14 6.26 -14.91
C SER A 106 -0.42 4.93 -14.69
N TYR A 107 -0.67 4.28 -13.56
CA TYR A 107 -0.17 2.93 -13.29
C TYR A 107 -0.53 1.96 -14.42
N SER A 108 -1.71 2.11 -15.03
CA SER A 108 -2.19 1.26 -16.14
C SER A 108 -1.34 1.35 -17.42
N LEU A 109 -0.42 2.30 -17.53
CA LEU A 109 0.45 2.48 -18.70
C LEU A 109 1.79 1.74 -18.57
N CYS A 110 2.15 1.31 -17.36
CA CYS A 110 3.41 0.63 -17.10
C CYS A 110 3.23 -0.90 -17.08
N GLN A 111 4.32 -1.64 -17.27
CA GLN A 111 4.31 -3.10 -17.16
C GLN A 111 4.09 -3.51 -15.68
N GLU A 112 3.80 -4.78 -15.45
CA GLU A 112 3.54 -5.30 -14.09
C GLU A 112 4.66 -4.86 -13.13
N ASP A 113 4.25 -4.30 -11.99
CA ASP A 113 5.10 -3.83 -10.87
C ASP A 113 5.87 -2.52 -11.08
N GLU A 114 5.67 -1.86 -12.22
CA GLU A 114 6.24 -0.55 -12.47
C GLU A 114 5.23 0.57 -12.17
N MET A 115 5.71 1.59 -11.47
CA MET A 115 5.02 2.85 -11.25
C MET A 115 5.32 3.83 -12.37
N CYS A 116 4.33 4.66 -12.67
CA CYS A 116 4.49 5.73 -13.62
C CYS A 116 5.01 6.99 -12.90
N GLU A 117 6.13 7.54 -13.37
CA GLU A 117 6.65 8.84 -12.96
C GLU A 117 6.54 9.85 -14.12
N VAL A 118 5.92 11.00 -13.86
CA VAL A 118 5.78 12.07 -14.86
C VAL A 118 7.12 12.78 -15.05
N LYS A 119 7.48 13.11 -16.30
CA LYS A 119 8.63 13.97 -16.58
C LYS A 119 8.24 15.46 -16.43
N PRO A 120 9.22 16.39 -16.33
CA PRO A 120 8.92 17.81 -16.17
C PRO A 120 8.04 18.45 -17.25
N ASP A 121 7.91 17.81 -18.42
CA ASP A 121 7.03 18.28 -19.49
C ASP A 121 5.53 18.00 -19.25
N GLY A 122 5.17 17.25 -18.19
CA GLY A 122 3.80 16.86 -17.84
C GLY A 122 3.12 15.90 -18.84
N MET A 123 3.81 15.56 -19.93
CA MET A 123 3.26 14.88 -21.10
C MET A 123 3.87 13.51 -21.32
N THR A 124 5.15 13.37 -20.98
CA THR A 124 5.89 12.12 -21.06
C THR A 124 6.10 11.54 -19.66
N TYR A 125 6.36 10.24 -19.61
CA TYR A 125 6.55 9.50 -18.36
C TYR A 125 7.70 8.52 -18.49
N THR A 126 8.15 8.01 -17.35
CA THR A 126 9.00 6.83 -17.25
C THR A 126 8.32 5.82 -16.34
N CYS A 127 8.46 4.54 -16.67
CA CYS A 127 8.07 3.47 -15.77
C CYS A 127 9.27 3.09 -14.90
N ARG A 128 9.05 2.96 -13.59
CA ARG A 128 10.08 2.55 -12.64
C ARG A 128 9.54 1.50 -11.71
N VAL A 129 10.35 0.51 -11.37
CA VAL A 129 10.05 -0.46 -10.32
C VAL A 129 9.73 0.31 -9.03
N LYS A 130 8.59 -0.01 -8.41
CA LYS A 130 8.24 0.48 -7.07
C LYS A 130 9.39 0.16 -6.12
N ARG A 131 9.61 1.03 -5.13
CA ARG A 131 10.45 0.69 -3.99
C ARG A 131 9.68 0.90 -2.72
N PHE A 132 9.62 -0.11 -1.87
CA PHE A 132 8.99 -0.05 -0.57
C PHE A 132 10.04 0.24 0.49
N ASN A 133 9.86 1.33 1.23
CA ASN A 133 10.63 1.57 2.45
C ASN A 133 9.90 0.93 3.61
N ILE A 134 10.44 -0.19 4.10
CA ILE A 134 9.77 -1.02 5.10
C ILE A 134 10.50 -0.89 6.41
N TYR A 135 9.72 -0.69 7.46
CA TYR A 135 10.15 -0.88 8.83
C TYR A 135 9.19 -1.86 9.51
N VAL A 136 9.74 -2.89 10.14
CA VAL A 136 8.97 -3.82 10.95
C VAL A 136 9.67 -4.04 12.28
N ARG A 137 8.88 -4.10 13.34
CA ARG A 137 9.30 -4.33 14.72
C ARG A 137 8.45 -5.42 15.35
N SER A 138 9.08 -6.28 16.12
CA SER A 138 8.45 -7.32 16.93
C SER A 138 8.95 -7.20 18.37
N GLU A 139 8.02 -7.19 19.32
CA GLU A 139 8.30 -7.15 20.74
C GLU A 139 7.50 -8.19 21.52
N THR A 140 8.05 -8.56 22.67
CA THR A 140 7.44 -9.42 23.68
C THR A 140 7.39 -8.73 25.04
N PHE A 141 6.62 -9.29 25.98
CA PHE A 141 6.57 -8.78 27.35
C PHE A 141 7.88 -8.95 28.13
N ASP A 142 8.77 -9.81 27.67
CA ASP A 142 10.03 -10.08 28.37
C ASP A 142 11.19 -9.25 27.82
N ASP A 143 10.97 -8.56 26.69
CA ASP A 143 12.01 -7.77 26.04
C ASP A 143 12.40 -6.56 26.89
N PRO A 144 13.69 -6.38 27.19
CA PRO A 144 14.19 -5.22 27.93
C PRO A 144 13.98 -3.90 27.18
N SER A 145 14.08 -3.91 25.85
CA SER A 145 13.98 -2.71 25.00
C SER A 145 12.57 -2.45 24.46
N ARG A 146 11.53 -3.06 25.06
CA ARG A 146 10.12 -2.83 24.70
C ARG A 146 9.67 -1.41 25.05
N LEU A 147 8.59 -0.97 24.42
CA LEU A 147 7.99 0.33 24.71
C LEU A 147 7.20 0.29 26.04
N GLU A 148 7.22 1.40 26.81
CA GLU A 148 6.67 1.43 28.18
C GLU A 148 5.16 1.12 28.27
N SER A 149 4.41 1.23 27.16
CA SER A 149 2.97 1.01 27.08
C SER A 149 2.53 -0.46 26.97
N GLY A 150 3.46 -1.42 26.89
CA GLY A 150 3.15 -2.85 26.73
C GLY A 150 4.14 -3.55 25.81
N SER A 151 3.69 -4.62 25.14
CA SER A 151 4.37 -5.13 23.95
C SER A 151 3.77 -4.47 22.72
N GLU A 152 4.58 -4.18 21.71
CA GLU A 152 4.09 -3.70 20.42
C GLU A 152 4.62 -4.56 19.26
N SER A 153 3.80 -4.70 18.23
CA SER A 153 4.30 -5.07 16.91
C SER A 153 3.91 -3.99 15.90
N ARG A 154 4.89 -3.49 15.16
CA ARG A 154 4.74 -2.33 14.27
C ARG A 154 5.19 -2.68 12.86
N ILE A 155 4.38 -2.32 11.87
CA ILE A 155 4.74 -2.35 10.46
C ILE A 155 4.45 -0.96 9.87
N THR A 156 5.46 -0.38 9.24
CA THR A 156 5.40 0.88 8.50
C THR A 156 5.88 0.61 7.07
N VAL A 157 5.14 1.10 6.09
CA VAL A 157 5.51 1.04 4.67
C VAL A 157 5.45 2.45 4.10
N ASP A 158 6.55 2.90 3.50
CA ASP A 158 6.73 4.22 2.90
C ASP A 158 6.36 5.37 3.85
N GLY A 159 6.79 5.27 5.12
CA GLY A 159 6.54 6.28 6.14
C GLY A 159 5.08 6.39 6.59
N GLN A 160 4.16 5.62 6.01
CA GLN A 160 2.78 5.56 6.47
C GLN A 160 2.71 4.67 7.71
N GLU A 161 2.60 5.32 8.87
CA GLU A 161 2.53 4.62 10.15
C GLU A 161 1.21 3.88 10.32
N SER A 162 1.34 2.70 10.92
CA SER A 162 0.32 2.01 11.69
C SER A 162 -0.59 1.04 10.94
N PHE A 163 0.00 -0.01 10.35
CA PHE A 163 -0.64 -1.33 10.40
C PHE A 163 -0.59 -1.94 11.81
N ASN A 164 -0.65 -1.11 12.87
CA ASN A 164 -0.48 -1.49 14.26
C ASN A 164 -1.40 -2.66 14.59
N ASN A 165 -0.81 -3.64 15.26
CA ASN A 165 -1.51 -4.81 15.73
C ASN A 165 -2.31 -4.46 16.99
N ALA A 166 -3.53 -5.00 17.09
CA ALA A 166 -4.40 -4.79 18.25
C ALA A 166 -4.38 -5.99 19.21
N GLY A 167 -3.30 -6.79 19.22
CA GLY A 167 -3.14 -7.87 20.19
C GLY A 167 -2.11 -8.96 19.85
N ARG A 168 -1.99 -9.90 20.79
CA ARG A 168 -1.06 -11.04 20.76
C ARG A 168 -1.15 -11.86 19.46
N GLY A 169 0.02 -12.28 18.94
CA GLY A 169 0.14 -13.21 17.84
C GLY A 169 0.67 -12.55 16.56
N TRP A 170 0.33 -13.13 15.40
CA TRP A 170 0.88 -12.69 14.11
C TRP A 170 0.04 -11.60 13.46
N THR A 171 0.70 -10.57 12.95
CA THR A 171 0.13 -9.64 11.97
C THR A 171 0.84 -9.80 10.64
N ILE A 172 0.06 -9.81 9.57
CA ILE A 172 0.57 -9.95 8.20
C ILE A 172 0.00 -8.82 7.34
N VAL A 173 0.87 -8.11 6.64
CA VAL A 173 0.54 -7.03 5.72
C VAL A 173 1.07 -7.40 4.34
N VAL A 174 0.23 -7.24 3.33
CA VAL A 174 0.52 -7.69 1.97
C VAL A 174 0.32 -6.53 0.99
N PHE A 175 1.27 -6.39 0.08
CA PHE A 175 1.21 -5.49 -1.05
C PHE A 175 1.46 -6.27 -2.34
N HIS A 176 0.81 -5.85 -3.43
CA HIS A 176 1.31 -6.17 -4.76
C HIS A 176 2.60 -5.38 -5.01
N MET A 177 3.51 -5.94 -5.80
CA MET A 177 4.83 -5.33 -6.04
C MET A 177 4.75 -3.97 -6.74
N ASN A 178 3.63 -3.65 -7.40
CA ASN A 178 3.36 -2.31 -7.93
C ASN A 178 3.07 -1.21 -6.87
N GLY A 179 3.05 -1.54 -5.58
CA GLY A 179 2.74 -0.61 -4.49
C GLY A 179 1.32 -0.75 -3.92
N THR A 180 0.45 -1.56 -4.52
CA THR A 180 -0.94 -1.65 -4.06
C THR A 180 -1.10 -2.45 -2.80
N PHE A 181 -1.72 -1.83 -1.80
CA PHE A 181 -2.16 -2.54 -0.62
C PHE A 181 -3.15 -3.63 -1.01
N HIS A 182 -2.79 -4.88 -0.72
CA HIS A 182 -3.60 -6.04 -1.00
C HIS A 182 -4.48 -6.37 0.21
N SER A 183 -3.88 -6.58 1.37
CA SER A 183 -4.62 -6.83 2.62
C SER A 183 -3.73 -6.73 3.84
N LYS A 184 -4.39 -6.59 4.99
CA LYS A 184 -3.84 -6.83 6.33
C LYS A 184 -4.67 -7.95 6.95
N SER A 185 -4.01 -8.88 7.63
CA SER A 185 -4.67 -9.95 8.38
C SER A 185 -4.01 -10.14 9.74
N GLY A 186 -4.78 -10.73 10.65
CA GLY A 186 -4.42 -10.88 12.07
C GLY A 186 -5.06 -9.84 13.00
N PRO A 187 -4.78 -9.91 14.31
CA PRO A 187 -3.83 -10.84 14.93
C PRO A 187 -4.27 -12.31 14.84
N PHE A 188 -3.36 -13.19 14.42
CA PHE A 188 -3.53 -14.64 14.57
C PHE A 188 -2.89 -15.09 15.89
N ASP A 189 -3.71 -15.27 16.92
CA ASP A 189 -3.24 -15.71 18.24
C ASP A 189 -2.90 -17.21 18.25
N THR A 190 -1.71 -17.52 17.75
CA THR A 190 -1.19 -18.89 17.65
C THR A 190 -0.57 -19.39 18.96
N ARG A 191 -0.70 -18.70 20.09
CA ARG A 191 -0.25 -19.21 21.39
C ARG A 191 -1.08 -20.38 21.89
N GLY A 192 -2.40 -20.29 21.71
CA GLY A 192 -3.37 -21.21 22.31
C GLY A 192 -4.32 -21.88 21.33
N SER A 193 -4.14 -21.65 20.03
CA SER A 193 -5.17 -22.00 19.05
C SER A 193 -4.59 -22.53 17.74
N SER A 194 -4.71 -23.83 17.54
CA SER A 194 -4.39 -24.50 16.28
C SER A 194 -5.29 -24.05 15.13
N SER A 195 -6.51 -23.57 15.41
CA SER A 195 -7.38 -22.99 14.38
C SER A 195 -6.86 -21.65 13.86
N HIS A 196 -6.25 -20.81 14.70
CA HIS A 196 -5.57 -19.59 14.23
C HIS A 196 -4.33 -19.92 13.41
N ALA A 197 -3.56 -20.94 13.81
CA ALA A 197 -2.42 -21.41 13.01
C ALA A 197 -2.87 -21.93 11.63
N LYS A 198 -3.99 -22.65 11.58
CA LYS A 198 -4.59 -23.12 10.32
C LYS A 198 -5.11 -21.96 9.46
N ALA A 199 -5.80 -21.00 10.05
CA ALA A 199 -6.30 -19.82 9.35
C ALA A 199 -5.16 -18.97 8.78
N MET A 200 -4.07 -18.81 9.53
CA MET A 200 -2.86 -18.13 9.06
C MET A 200 -2.20 -18.88 7.90
N ALA A 201 -2.08 -20.21 8.01
CA ALA A 201 -1.54 -21.05 6.95
C ALA A 201 -2.38 -20.93 5.66
N GLU A 202 -3.71 -20.96 5.79
CA GLU A 202 -4.65 -20.80 4.68
C GLU A 202 -4.55 -19.41 4.04
N TYR A 203 -4.50 -18.35 4.84
CA TYR A 203 -4.30 -16.98 4.36
C TYR A 203 -3.02 -16.85 3.53
N LEU A 204 -1.88 -17.26 4.08
CA LEU A 204 -0.58 -17.22 3.40
C LEU A 204 -0.55 -18.11 2.15
N THR A 205 -1.23 -19.26 2.16
CA THR A 205 -1.30 -20.18 1.01
C THR A 205 -2.06 -19.54 -0.14
N ASN A 206 -3.17 -18.85 0.15
CA ASN A 206 -4.05 -18.23 -0.83
C ASN A 206 -3.59 -16.86 -1.35
N LEU A 207 -2.49 -16.32 -0.82
CA LEU A 207 -1.91 -15.09 -1.36
C LEU A 207 -1.48 -15.28 -2.83
N PRO A 208 -1.76 -14.30 -3.71
CA PRO A 208 -1.29 -14.36 -5.07
C PRO A 208 0.23 -14.33 -5.11
N ASN A 209 0.82 -15.06 -6.06
CA ASN A 209 2.22 -14.88 -6.41
C ASN A 209 2.46 -13.43 -6.83
N ASN A 210 3.71 -13.00 -6.73
CA ASN A 210 4.11 -11.63 -7.02
C ASN A 210 3.54 -10.60 -6.01
N THR A 211 3.67 -10.94 -4.73
CA THR A 211 3.32 -10.04 -3.63
C THR A 211 4.41 -9.96 -2.59
N LEU A 212 4.61 -8.75 -2.08
CA LEU A 212 5.37 -8.44 -0.89
C LEU A 212 4.55 -8.85 0.34
N VAL A 213 5.16 -9.61 1.26
CA VAL A 213 4.49 -10.11 2.46
C VAL A 213 5.33 -9.75 3.68
N ILE A 214 4.82 -8.88 4.53
CA ILE A 214 5.48 -8.46 5.77
C ILE A 214 4.74 -9.11 6.93
N ALA A 215 5.45 -9.81 7.81
CA ALA A 215 4.85 -10.40 9.00
C ALA A 215 5.66 -10.10 10.25
N THR A 216 4.97 -9.92 11.37
CA THR A 216 5.55 -9.65 12.68
C THR A 216 4.74 -10.35 13.76
N VAL A 217 5.37 -10.65 14.88
CA VAL A 217 4.75 -11.25 16.06
C VAL A 217 4.73 -10.27 17.21
N GLU A 218 3.64 -10.28 17.96
CA GLU A 218 3.53 -9.60 19.25
C GLU A 218 3.36 -10.62 20.37
N VAL A 219 4.08 -10.41 21.47
CA VAL A 219 4.05 -11.25 22.68
C VAL A 219 4.58 -12.67 22.49
N THR A 220 3.85 -13.54 21.77
CA THR A 220 4.20 -14.95 21.60
C THR A 220 3.31 -15.60 20.53
N ALA A 221 3.85 -16.62 19.85
CA ALA A 221 3.22 -17.26 18.69
C ALA A 221 3.69 -18.72 18.46
N ASP A 222 3.97 -19.43 19.54
CA ASP A 222 4.77 -20.66 19.56
C ASP A 222 4.05 -21.94 19.10
N LEU A 223 2.74 -21.91 18.77
CA LEU A 223 2.04 -23.03 18.10
C LEU A 223 1.77 -22.77 16.61
N ALA A 224 2.63 -22.00 15.95
CA ALA A 224 2.52 -21.69 14.53
C ALA A 224 3.00 -22.80 13.58
N GLY A 225 3.38 -23.99 14.08
CA GLY A 225 3.95 -25.07 13.26
C GLY A 225 3.07 -25.52 12.07
N LEU A 226 1.74 -25.41 12.18
CA LEU A 226 0.83 -25.71 11.06
C LEU A 226 0.99 -24.73 9.88
N ALA A 227 1.56 -23.55 10.12
CA ALA A 227 1.82 -22.54 9.10
C ALA A 227 3.26 -22.57 8.56
N GLU A 228 4.12 -23.48 9.04
CA GLU A 228 5.54 -23.51 8.67
C GLU A 228 5.74 -23.58 7.15
N SER A 229 5.04 -24.49 6.46
CA SER A 229 5.13 -24.61 5.00
C SER A 229 4.66 -23.34 4.28
N ALA A 230 3.65 -22.65 4.82
CA ALA A 230 3.14 -21.41 4.23
C ALA A 230 4.11 -20.25 4.45
N LEU A 231 4.76 -20.17 5.61
CA LEU A 231 5.82 -19.22 5.93
C LEU A 231 7.06 -19.45 5.03
N ARG A 232 7.47 -20.72 4.82
CA ARG A 232 8.54 -21.03 3.86
C ARG A 232 8.19 -20.59 2.45
N SER A 233 6.91 -20.60 2.06
CA SER A 233 6.47 -20.13 0.73
C SER A 233 6.63 -18.62 0.52
N ILE A 234 6.82 -17.84 1.59
CA ILE A 234 7.16 -16.41 1.53
C ILE A 234 8.66 -16.14 1.80
N GLY A 235 9.47 -17.20 1.91
CA GLY A 235 10.92 -17.12 2.08
C GLY A 235 11.44 -17.24 3.52
N ALA A 236 10.59 -17.61 4.49
CA ALA A 236 11.04 -17.84 5.86
C ALA A 236 12.09 -18.96 5.95
N ARG A 237 13.05 -18.77 6.87
CA ARG A 237 14.17 -19.69 7.13
C ARG A 237 14.18 -20.09 8.60
N ASP A 238 14.95 -21.12 8.94
CA ASP A 238 15.04 -21.57 10.33
C ASP A 238 15.65 -20.48 11.23
N PRO A 239 15.04 -20.20 12.40
CA PRO A 239 13.76 -20.73 12.87
C PRO A 239 12.56 -20.11 12.12
N VAL A 240 11.74 -20.95 11.48
CA VAL A 240 10.61 -20.47 10.66
C VAL A 240 9.48 -19.90 11.50
N THR A 241 9.32 -20.42 12.71
CA THR A 241 8.34 -19.95 13.69
C THR A 241 9.07 -19.60 14.99
N PRO A 242 8.67 -18.53 15.69
CA PRO A 242 9.23 -18.21 16.99
C PRO A 242 8.90 -19.27 18.04
N GLY A 243 9.79 -19.42 19.01
CA GLY A 243 9.52 -20.08 20.28
C GLY A 243 8.66 -19.22 21.22
N TYR A 244 8.52 -19.70 22.45
CA TYR A 244 7.77 -18.99 23.49
C TYR A 244 8.44 -17.64 23.80
N ARG A 245 7.69 -16.54 23.61
CA ARG A 245 8.18 -15.17 23.82
C ARG A 245 9.48 -14.87 23.09
N GLU A 246 9.59 -15.36 21.85
CA GLU A 246 10.65 -14.98 20.93
C GLU A 246 10.12 -13.92 19.97
N ALA A 247 10.80 -12.78 19.89
CA ALA A 247 10.53 -11.75 18.90
C ALA A 247 10.87 -12.31 17.51
N TRP A 248 10.03 -12.04 16.51
CA TRP A 248 10.20 -12.57 15.17
C TRP A 248 9.48 -11.71 14.14
N CYS A 249 10.17 -11.38 13.05
CA CYS A 249 9.59 -10.67 11.92
C CYS A 249 10.24 -11.06 10.58
N ILE A 250 9.53 -10.82 9.48
CA ILE A 250 10.00 -11.07 8.12
C ILE A 250 9.48 -9.99 7.15
N VAL A 251 10.35 -9.61 6.23
CA VAL A 251 10.01 -8.96 4.96
C VAL A 251 10.23 -10.00 3.87
N GLY A 252 9.14 -10.68 3.49
CA GLY A 252 9.10 -11.83 2.60
C GLY A 252 8.43 -11.55 1.27
N TYR A 253 8.35 -12.58 0.42
CA TYR A 253 7.78 -12.48 -0.91
C TYR A 253 7.10 -13.77 -1.34
N LYS A 254 5.84 -13.68 -1.79
CA LYS A 254 5.11 -14.82 -2.37
C LYS A 254 5.44 -14.95 -3.85
N GLY A 255 5.88 -16.13 -4.27
CA GLY A 255 6.15 -16.44 -5.69
C GLY A 255 7.61 -16.73 -6.02
N GLY A 256 8.44 -17.05 -5.02
CA GLY A 256 9.81 -17.51 -5.22
C GLY A 256 10.81 -16.86 -4.27
N ASN A 257 12.07 -17.31 -4.30
CA ASN A 257 13.10 -16.72 -3.47
C ASN A 257 13.57 -15.37 -4.05
N ARG A 258 13.76 -14.36 -3.20
CA ARG A 258 14.32 -13.06 -3.59
C ARG A 258 15.54 -12.73 -2.71
N PRO A 259 16.61 -12.14 -3.25
CA PRO A 259 17.84 -11.86 -2.49
C PRO A 259 17.65 -10.79 -1.40
N TRP A 260 16.59 -10.00 -1.49
CA TRP A 260 16.26 -8.94 -0.55
C TRP A 260 15.35 -9.38 0.60
N ILE A 261 14.89 -10.65 0.64
CA ILE A 261 14.12 -11.17 1.78
C ILE A 261 14.96 -11.07 3.06
N ARG A 262 14.34 -10.59 4.14
CA ARG A 262 14.96 -10.44 5.47
C ARG A 262 14.06 -11.06 6.51
N GLN A 263 14.64 -11.78 7.46
CA GLN A 263 13.96 -12.35 8.61
C GLN A 263 14.87 -12.12 9.81
N GLU A 264 14.30 -11.66 10.92
CA GLU A 264 15.00 -11.45 12.17
C GLU A 264 14.22 -12.10 13.31
N HIS A 265 14.94 -12.62 14.30
CA HIS A 265 14.35 -13.23 15.48
C HIS A 265 15.29 -13.07 16.69
N SER A 266 14.74 -13.06 17.90
CA SER A 266 15.51 -12.87 19.13
C SER A 266 14.77 -13.44 20.34
N THR A 267 15.51 -14.16 21.17
CA THR A 267 15.01 -14.74 22.42
C THR A 267 15.34 -13.88 23.66
N THR A 268 16.02 -12.75 23.48
CA THR A 268 16.56 -11.94 24.59
C THR A 268 16.12 -10.48 24.56
N ASP A 269 15.65 -10.01 23.41
CA ASP A 269 15.21 -8.63 23.21
C ASP A 269 14.36 -8.53 21.94
N ILE A 270 13.92 -7.33 21.61
CA ILE A 270 13.18 -6.97 20.40
C ILE A 270 13.89 -7.38 19.09
N THR A 271 13.16 -7.37 17.98
CA THR A 271 13.74 -7.43 16.62
C THR A 271 13.19 -6.33 15.72
N GLU A 272 14.03 -5.87 14.80
CA GLU A 272 13.68 -4.83 13.84
C GLU A 272 14.28 -5.14 12.46
N ILE A 273 13.51 -4.88 11.41
CA ILE A 273 14.01 -4.83 10.03
C ILE A 273 13.70 -3.46 9.48
N SER A 274 14.73 -2.77 8.98
CA SER A 274 14.59 -1.55 8.17
C SER A 274 15.26 -1.77 6.83
N VAL A 275 14.48 -1.78 5.75
CA VAL A 275 14.97 -2.13 4.41
C VAL A 275 14.18 -1.44 3.31
N THR A 276 14.86 -1.09 2.22
CA THR A 276 14.21 -0.73 0.96
C THR A 276 14.23 -1.93 0.01
N VAL A 277 13.07 -2.39 -0.42
CA VAL A 277 12.94 -3.50 -1.37
C VAL A 277 12.28 -3.02 -2.67
N PRO A 278 12.55 -3.69 -3.82
CA PRO A 278 11.72 -3.53 -5.02
C PRO A 278 10.26 -3.84 -4.73
#